data_AF-A0A1E5PSB2-F1
#
_entry.id   AF-A0A1E5PSB2-F1
#
_cell.length_a   1.000
_cell.length_b   1.000
_cell.length_c   1.000
_cell.angle_alpha   90.00
_cell.angle_beta   90.00
_cell.angle_gamma   90.00
#
_symmetry.space_group_name_H-M   'P 1'
#
loop_
_entity.id
_entity.type
_entity.pdbx_description
1 polymer ?
#
loop_
_entity_poly.entity_id
_entity_poly.type
_entity_poly.pdbx_seq_one_letter_code
_entity_poly.pdbx_strand_id
1 'polypeptide(L)'
;MSVTPGGTASTTLTVRNDSDIVEAYRLEVVGDCAAWTTVAPERVSLYPGTSETVTIRLEPPRSSQVRAGDVPLAVRVLPTEQPESVRVPETTVHIEEFRELRAESAPKRRRGWLRGRYRLAVRNEGNAPVRLGFTPAQPGEELKFDFRPAALALEPGESAEVVLRVRTGAPVWFGSPVTWPFTVEVADAAEGDGEDAAERAEPDPVRAPLEVEFVQIPIFPTWLLAVLAALLALLLAWFMLVRPAVRSTAKEAADQAVQNRPTPAGADENAQAPGAGGANQPGGGGKSPQPGTGGGGAGAGAGAGSGGVAGGQQSSATIDLQTGGGQTKTGAYTVPAGKAFGITDIVVANFQGDEGVVTISFGDRKITTIALETFRNQDYHWVTPISITESQTVTVQVTCAKPGTPATGRQAQECHEVLNVSGVLSDLR
;
A
#
# COMPACT_ATOMS: atom_id res chain seq x y z
N MET A 1 -12.56 18.89 40.83
CA MET A 1 -11.12 18.51 40.93
C MET A 1 -10.62 18.19 39.53
N SER A 2 -9.36 18.41 39.18
CA SER A 2 -8.84 18.03 37.85
C SER A 2 -7.85 16.86 37.92
N VAL A 3 -7.68 16.17 36.79
CA VAL A 3 -6.68 15.12 36.61
C VAL A 3 -6.26 15.03 35.13
N THR A 4 -4.95 15.00 34.90
CA THR A 4 -4.36 14.78 33.57
C THR A 4 -4.36 13.28 33.21
N PRO A 5 -4.78 12.86 32.02
CA PRO A 5 -4.64 11.48 31.57
C PRO A 5 -3.18 10.98 31.56
N GLY A 6 -2.96 9.83 32.18
CA GLY A 6 -1.64 9.28 32.50
C GLY A 6 -1.04 9.77 33.82
N GLY A 7 -1.69 10.72 34.50
CA GLY A 7 -1.35 11.18 35.83
C GLY A 7 -2.17 10.51 36.94
N THR A 8 -2.06 11.05 38.15
CA THR A 8 -2.79 10.59 39.34
C THR A 8 -3.38 11.78 40.07
N ALA A 9 -4.64 11.65 40.50
CA ALA A 9 -5.27 12.55 41.45
C ALA A 9 -5.84 11.77 42.65
N SER A 10 -6.07 12.46 43.76
CA SER A 10 -6.75 11.88 44.92
C SER A 10 -7.72 12.85 45.56
N THR A 11 -8.76 12.29 46.17
CA THR A 11 -9.75 13.00 46.99
C THR A 11 -10.15 12.09 48.16
N THR A 12 -10.92 12.61 49.10
CA THR A 12 -11.33 11.85 50.30
C THR A 12 -12.84 11.82 50.45
N LEU A 13 -13.34 10.76 51.08
CA LEU A 13 -14.74 10.61 51.47
C LEU A 13 -14.79 10.20 52.93
N THR A 14 -15.51 10.98 53.74
CA THR A 14 -15.75 10.66 55.15
C THR A 14 -17.06 9.91 55.30
N VAL A 15 -17.01 8.70 55.87
CA VAL A 15 -18.17 7.89 56.22
C VAL A 15 -18.41 8.02 57.72
N ARG A 16 -19.66 8.27 58.15
CA ARG A 16 -20.06 8.34 59.57
C ARG A 16 -21.18 7.35 59.83
N ASN A 17 -21.08 6.60 60.92
CA ASN A 17 -22.16 5.74 61.39
C ASN A 17 -23.10 6.52 62.32
N ASP A 18 -24.30 6.82 61.84
CA ASP A 18 -25.37 7.50 62.60
C ASP A 18 -26.38 6.52 63.23
N SER A 19 -26.14 5.20 63.16
CA SER A 19 -26.95 4.18 63.82
C SER A 19 -26.50 3.92 65.27
N ASP A 20 -27.30 3.16 66.01
CA ASP A 20 -27.05 2.72 67.39
C ASP A 20 -26.30 1.38 67.49
N ILE A 21 -25.99 0.75 66.36
CA ILE A 21 -25.22 -0.51 66.27
C ILE A 21 -23.88 -0.32 65.54
N VAL A 22 -22.98 -1.29 65.68
CA VAL A 22 -21.76 -1.35 64.86
C VAL A 22 -22.17 -1.74 63.43
N GLU A 23 -21.67 -1.02 62.44
CA GLU A 23 -22.00 -1.22 61.02
C GLU A 23 -20.72 -1.30 60.18
N ALA A 24 -20.72 -2.20 59.20
CA ALA A 24 -19.63 -2.39 58.25
C ALA A 24 -20.05 -1.87 56.87
N TYR A 25 -19.35 -0.85 56.38
CA TYR A 25 -19.64 -0.25 55.08
C TYR A 25 -18.65 -0.76 54.03
N ARG A 26 -19.16 -1.30 52.92
CA ARG A 26 -18.39 -1.54 51.70
C ARG A 26 -18.51 -0.31 50.79
N LEU A 27 -17.41 0.09 50.16
CA LEU A 27 -17.35 1.20 49.23
C LEU A 27 -17.01 0.71 47.83
N GLU A 28 -17.81 1.13 46.84
CA GLU A 28 -17.66 0.74 45.44
C GLU A 28 -17.74 1.97 44.54
N VAL A 29 -16.75 2.20 43.66
CA VAL A 29 -16.86 3.26 42.65
C VAL A 29 -17.83 2.83 41.57
N VAL A 30 -18.70 3.75 41.14
CA VAL A 30 -19.68 3.52 40.07
C VAL A 30 -19.68 4.68 39.07
N GLY A 31 -20.19 4.42 37.86
CA GLY A 31 -20.14 5.38 36.75
C GLY A 31 -18.81 5.34 35.99
N ASP A 32 -18.62 6.33 35.12
CA ASP A 32 -17.55 6.33 34.09
C ASP A 32 -16.13 6.41 34.69
N CYS A 33 -16.00 6.88 35.93
CA CYS A 33 -14.75 6.91 36.68
C CYS A 33 -14.30 5.53 37.19
N ALA A 34 -15.19 4.53 37.27
CA ALA A 34 -14.94 3.28 38.00
C ALA A 34 -13.80 2.43 37.41
N ALA A 35 -13.59 2.47 36.08
CA ALA A 35 -12.57 1.66 35.42
C ALA A 35 -11.12 2.08 35.74
N TRP A 36 -10.92 3.25 36.33
CA TRP A 36 -9.60 3.86 36.60
C TRP A 36 -9.54 4.56 37.96
N THR A 37 -10.47 4.23 38.87
CA THR A 37 -10.52 4.78 40.23
C THR A 37 -10.52 3.65 41.26
N THR A 38 -9.75 3.82 42.33
CA THR A 38 -9.65 2.89 43.47
C THR A 38 -10.04 3.60 44.78
N VAL A 39 -10.53 2.84 45.76
CA VAL A 39 -10.89 3.33 47.09
C VAL A 39 -10.12 2.54 48.14
N ALA A 40 -9.48 3.22 49.08
CA ALA A 40 -8.71 2.60 50.14
C ALA A 40 -9.02 3.26 51.51
N PRO A 41 -9.47 2.49 52.52
CA PRO A 41 -9.90 1.09 52.45
C PRO A 41 -11.25 0.90 51.71
N GLU A 42 -11.44 -0.26 51.06
CA GLU A 42 -12.72 -0.65 50.41
C GLU A 42 -13.82 -1.05 51.40
N ARG A 43 -13.44 -1.34 52.65
CA ARG A 43 -14.38 -1.64 53.75
C ARG A 43 -13.92 -0.97 55.03
N VAL A 44 -14.84 -0.26 55.69
CA VAL A 44 -14.67 0.34 57.02
C VAL A 44 -15.66 -0.31 57.99
N SER A 45 -15.31 -0.36 59.28
CA SER A 45 -16.17 -0.89 60.35
C SER A 45 -16.25 0.14 61.47
N LEU A 46 -17.44 0.67 61.69
CA LEU A 46 -17.65 1.89 62.47
C LEU A 46 -18.59 1.63 63.65
N TYR A 47 -18.16 2.08 64.83
CA TYR A 47 -19.01 2.13 66.02
C TYR A 47 -20.05 3.26 65.90
N PRO A 48 -21.17 3.20 66.66
CA PRO A 48 -22.13 4.29 66.76
C PRO A 48 -21.47 5.67 66.97
N GLY A 49 -21.81 6.64 66.13
CA GLY A 49 -21.30 8.01 66.19
C GLY A 49 -19.87 8.21 65.69
N THR A 50 -19.13 7.16 65.29
CA THR A 50 -17.75 7.31 64.79
C THR A 50 -17.71 7.59 63.29
N SER A 51 -16.58 8.13 62.82
CA SER A 51 -16.33 8.40 61.40
C SER A 51 -14.94 7.93 60.97
N GLU A 52 -14.81 7.51 59.72
CA GLU A 52 -13.53 7.18 59.09
C GLU A 52 -13.47 7.84 57.70
N THR A 53 -12.26 8.23 57.30
CA THR A 53 -12.01 8.89 56.01
C THR A 53 -11.29 7.94 55.08
N VAL A 54 -11.94 7.57 53.98
CA VAL A 54 -11.32 6.79 52.91
C VAL A 54 -10.61 7.71 51.91
N THR A 55 -9.57 7.20 51.27
CA THR A 55 -8.92 7.86 50.13
C THR A 55 -9.44 7.27 48.83
N ILE A 56 -9.87 8.14 47.91
CA ILE A 56 -10.25 7.81 46.54
C ILE A 56 -9.09 8.26 45.64
N ARG A 57 -8.53 7.33 44.85
CA ARG A 57 -7.37 7.54 43.98
C ARG A 57 -7.76 7.29 42.53
N LEU A 58 -7.43 8.24 41.67
CA LEU A 58 -7.85 8.29 40.27
C LEU A 58 -6.61 8.26 39.38
N GLU A 59 -6.53 7.29 38.49
CA GLU A 59 -5.39 7.03 37.60
C GLU A 59 -5.90 6.80 36.16
N PRO A 60 -6.53 7.82 35.52
CA PRO A 60 -7.06 7.69 34.17
C PRO A 60 -5.92 7.38 33.18
N PRO A 61 -6.02 6.31 32.37
CA PRO A 61 -4.98 6.01 31.38
C PRO A 61 -4.86 7.12 30.33
N ARG A 62 -3.64 7.39 29.86
CA ARG A 62 -3.39 8.29 28.72
C ARG A 62 -3.90 7.64 27.43
N SER A 63 -5.17 7.86 27.14
CA SER A 63 -5.91 7.20 26.05
C SER A 63 -7.07 8.08 25.58
N SER A 64 -7.30 8.11 24.27
CA SER A 64 -8.43 8.80 23.63
C SER A 64 -9.82 8.26 24.05
N GLN A 65 -9.85 7.12 24.75
CA GLN A 65 -11.06 6.58 25.38
C GLN A 65 -11.52 7.41 26.59
N VAL A 66 -10.59 8.05 27.33
CA VAL A 66 -10.91 8.89 28.49
C VAL A 66 -11.08 10.34 28.04
N ARG A 67 -12.29 10.65 27.55
CA ARG A 67 -12.65 11.97 27.00
C ARG A 67 -12.36 13.11 27.98
N ALA A 68 -11.88 14.23 27.45
CA ALA A 68 -11.70 15.45 28.22
C ALA A 68 -13.05 16.05 28.66
N GLY A 69 -13.03 16.84 29.74
CA GLY A 69 -14.20 17.50 30.32
C GLY A 69 -14.68 16.88 31.63
N ASP A 70 -15.90 17.22 32.02
CA ASP A 70 -16.45 16.90 33.34
C ASP A 70 -17.12 15.51 33.36
N VAL A 71 -16.61 14.64 34.24
CA VAL A 71 -17.07 13.26 34.44
C VAL A 71 -17.55 13.07 35.88
N PRO A 72 -18.73 12.47 36.12
CA PRO A 72 -19.22 12.22 37.48
C PRO A 72 -18.45 11.07 38.14
N LEU A 73 -17.86 11.34 39.30
CA LEU A 73 -17.37 10.33 40.24
C LEU A 73 -18.45 10.07 41.27
N ALA A 74 -18.98 8.85 41.28
CA ALA A 74 -19.94 8.37 42.26
C ALA A 74 -19.33 7.22 43.08
N VAL A 75 -19.49 7.25 44.40
CA VAL A 75 -19.06 6.16 45.29
C VAL A 75 -20.27 5.62 46.03
N ARG A 76 -20.63 4.37 45.74
CA ARG A 76 -21.72 3.66 46.41
C ARG A 76 -21.21 3.12 47.74
N VAL A 77 -21.83 3.58 48.83
CA VAL A 77 -21.58 3.15 50.21
C VAL A 77 -22.70 2.19 50.61
N LEU A 78 -22.34 0.92 50.80
CA LEU A 78 -23.22 -0.20 51.09
C LEU A 78 -23.06 -0.60 52.57
N PRO A 79 -24.05 -0.34 53.45
CA PRO A 79 -24.08 -0.91 54.79
C PRO A 79 -24.32 -2.43 54.71
N THR A 80 -23.86 -3.18 55.73
CA THR A 80 -24.00 -4.64 55.80
C THR A 80 -25.21 -5.06 56.64
N GLU A 81 -25.44 -4.41 57.78
CA GLU A 81 -26.55 -4.70 58.69
C GLU A 81 -27.87 -4.03 58.24
N GLN A 82 -27.79 -2.89 57.53
CA GLN A 82 -28.96 -2.20 56.92
C GLN A 82 -28.83 -2.03 55.39
N PRO A 83 -29.00 -3.10 54.58
CA PRO A 83 -28.81 -3.06 53.13
C PRO A 83 -29.72 -2.10 52.36
N GLU A 84 -30.82 -1.64 52.96
CA GLU A 84 -31.73 -0.63 52.41
C GLU A 84 -31.21 0.81 52.53
N SER A 85 -30.23 1.06 53.42
CA SER A 85 -29.70 2.40 53.75
C SER A 85 -28.53 2.84 52.85
N VAL A 86 -28.47 2.35 51.61
CA VAL A 86 -27.42 2.68 50.63
C VAL A 86 -27.34 4.17 50.34
N ARG A 87 -26.12 4.70 50.26
CA ARG A 87 -25.86 6.09 49.84
C ARG A 87 -24.89 6.14 48.67
N VAL A 88 -25.07 7.14 47.80
CA VAL A 88 -24.18 7.41 46.66
C VAL A 88 -23.81 8.89 46.69
N PRO A 89 -22.79 9.31 47.46
CA PRO A 89 -22.12 10.60 47.25
C PRO A 89 -21.55 10.71 45.83
N GLU A 90 -21.76 11.88 45.22
CA GLU A 90 -21.31 12.22 43.87
C GLU A 90 -20.46 13.50 43.89
N THR A 91 -19.49 13.61 42.98
CA THR A 91 -18.67 14.81 42.75
C THR A 91 -18.16 14.84 41.30
N THR A 92 -17.70 16.00 40.84
CA THR A 92 -17.25 16.19 39.45
C THR A 92 -15.72 16.15 39.33
N VAL A 93 -15.25 15.29 38.43
CA VAL A 93 -13.84 15.15 38.03
C VAL A 93 -13.67 15.77 36.65
N HIS A 94 -12.79 16.77 36.54
CA HIS A 94 -12.43 17.40 35.29
C HIS A 94 -11.24 16.66 34.69
N ILE A 95 -11.46 15.94 33.59
CA ILE A 95 -10.40 15.31 32.81
C ILE A 95 -9.77 16.38 31.92
N GLU A 96 -8.48 16.62 32.10
CA GLU A 96 -7.76 17.61 31.31
C GLU A 96 -7.54 17.11 29.87
N GLU A 97 -7.44 18.06 28.93
CA GLU A 97 -7.15 17.76 27.53
C GLU A 97 -5.69 17.34 27.35
N PHE A 98 -5.46 16.28 26.56
CA PHE A 98 -4.17 16.03 25.92
C PHE A 98 -4.37 15.87 24.41
N ARG A 99 -3.44 16.44 23.65
CA ARG A 99 -3.46 16.45 22.19
C ARG A 99 -2.35 15.54 21.67
N GLU A 100 -2.72 14.58 20.84
CA GLU A 100 -1.79 13.65 20.23
C GLU A 100 -2.29 13.31 18.83
N LEU A 101 -1.45 13.48 17.81
CA LEU A 101 -1.83 13.34 16.40
C LEU A 101 -0.82 12.44 15.68
N ARG A 102 -1.34 11.51 14.88
CA ARG A 102 -0.54 10.68 13.98
C ARG A 102 -0.95 10.95 12.54
N ALA A 103 0.02 11.30 11.69
CA ALA A 103 -0.21 11.57 10.27
C ALA A 103 0.81 10.82 9.41
N GLU A 104 0.33 10.11 8.38
CA GLU A 104 1.16 9.28 7.50
C GLU A 104 0.76 9.45 6.02
N SER A 105 1.74 9.48 5.12
CA SER A 105 1.52 9.66 3.67
C SER A 105 1.72 8.36 2.89
N ALA A 106 0.71 7.99 2.09
CA ALA A 106 0.74 6.85 1.19
C ALA A 106 0.53 7.31 -0.27
N PRO A 107 1.51 7.13 -1.19
CA PRO A 107 2.91 6.72 -0.96
C PRO A 107 3.81 7.92 -0.58
N LYS A 108 4.90 7.71 0.17
CA LYS A 108 5.88 8.79 0.46
C LYS A 108 6.54 9.38 -0.79
N ARG A 109 6.68 8.60 -1.86
CA ARG A 109 7.29 9.01 -3.14
C ARG A 109 6.40 8.61 -4.31
N ARG A 110 6.09 9.54 -5.22
CA ARG A 110 5.25 9.25 -6.41
C ARG A 110 5.85 9.80 -7.70
N ARG A 111 5.87 8.98 -8.74
CA ARG A 111 6.29 9.36 -10.10
C ARG A 111 5.10 9.85 -10.93
N GLY A 112 5.27 10.90 -11.71
CA GLY A 112 4.23 11.44 -12.61
C GLY A 112 4.77 12.47 -13.60
N TRP A 113 4.00 12.77 -14.65
CA TRP A 113 4.40 13.68 -15.73
C TRP A 113 4.11 15.15 -15.41
N LEU A 114 2.95 15.41 -14.80
CA LEU A 114 2.51 16.74 -14.36
C LEU A 114 1.75 16.75 -13.02
N ARG A 115 1.28 15.58 -12.56
CA ARG A 115 0.40 15.46 -11.38
C ARG A 115 0.77 14.24 -10.52
N GLY A 116 0.71 14.41 -9.21
CA GLY A 116 0.76 13.37 -8.19
C GLY A 116 -0.54 13.35 -7.36
N ARG A 117 -0.90 12.18 -6.83
CA ARG A 117 -1.97 12.03 -5.84
C ARG A 117 -1.44 11.22 -4.67
N TYR A 118 -1.73 11.68 -3.47
CA TYR A 118 -1.32 11.09 -2.21
C TYR A 118 -2.57 10.90 -1.35
N ARG A 119 -2.53 9.93 -0.44
CA ARG A 119 -3.48 9.83 0.67
C ARG A 119 -2.71 10.16 1.94
N LEU A 120 -3.27 11.04 2.75
CA LEU A 120 -2.78 11.36 4.08
C LEU A 120 -3.74 10.69 5.06
N ALA A 121 -3.30 9.64 5.74
CA ALA A 121 -4.05 9.03 6.83
C ALA A 121 -3.74 9.82 8.09
N VAL A 122 -4.77 10.34 8.75
CA VAL A 122 -4.61 11.18 9.95
C VAL A 122 -5.50 10.62 11.06
N ARG A 123 -4.94 10.51 12.26
CA ARG A 123 -5.60 9.96 13.45
C ARG A 123 -5.45 10.90 14.64
N ASN A 124 -6.55 11.10 15.37
CA ASN A 124 -6.55 11.74 16.67
C ASN A 124 -6.27 10.69 17.74
N GLU A 125 -5.07 10.69 18.32
CA GLU A 125 -4.66 9.84 19.44
C GLU A 125 -4.89 10.54 20.80
N GLY A 126 -5.22 11.84 20.79
CA GLY A 126 -5.64 12.65 21.94
C GLY A 126 -7.07 12.40 22.42
N ASN A 127 -7.46 13.01 23.55
CA ASN A 127 -8.78 12.83 24.17
C ASN A 127 -9.79 13.99 23.95
N ALA A 128 -9.39 15.03 23.23
CA ALA A 128 -10.25 16.16 22.86
C ALA A 128 -10.55 16.17 21.34
N PRO A 129 -11.74 16.60 20.89
CA PRO A 129 -12.03 16.83 19.47
C PRO A 129 -11.07 17.84 18.86
N VAL A 130 -10.72 17.61 17.59
CA VAL A 130 -9.73 18.43 16.88
C VAL A 130 -10.22 18.75 15.47
N ARG A 131 -9.96 19.98 15.01
CA ARG A 131 -10.13 20.37 13.61
C ARG A 131 -8.77 20.71 13.04
N LEU A 132 -8.41 20.07 11.93
CA LEU A 132 -7.08 20.08 11.34
C LEU A 132 -7.09 20.80 9.99
N GLY A 133 -6.05 21.59 9.77
CA GLY A 133 -5.68 22.20 8.49
C GLY A 133 -4.38 21.58 7.97
N PHE A 134 -4.12 21.77 6.67
CA PHE A 134 -2.97 21.20 5.98
C PHE A 134 -2.17 22.29 5.29
N THR A 135 -0.95 22.54 5.78
CA THR A 135 -0.05 23.55 5.24
C THR A 135 1.09 22.85 4.49
N PRO A 136 1.14 22.92 3.16
CA PRO A 136 2.27 22.38 2.41
C PRO A 136 3.44 23.38 2.42
N ALA A 137 4.64 22.90 2.70
CA ALA A 137 5.86 23.68 2.54
C ALA A 137 6.79 23.01 1.52
N GLN A 138 7.40 23.81 0.66
CA GLN A 138 8.39 23.35 -0.32
C GLN A 138 9.50 24.42 -0.42
N PRO A 139 10.75 24.07 -0.79
CA PRO A 139 11.82 25.06 -0.91
C PRO A 139 11.67 26.12 -2.04
N GLY A 140 10.71 25.92 -2.96
CA GLY A 140 10.42 26.82 -4.09
C GLY A 140 8.92 27.09 -4.29
N GLU A 141 8.47 27.32 -5.52
CA GLU A 141 7.06 27.61 -5.87
C GLU A 141 6.52 26.76 -7.04
N GLU A 142 7.24 25.71 -7.44
CA GLU A 142 6.97 24.94 -8.66
C GLU A 142 5.79 23.97 -8.55
N LEU A 143 5.48 23.50 -7.33
CA LEU A 143 4.32 22.67 -7.05
C LEU A 143 3.13 23.50 -6.58
N LYS A 144 1.94 23.09 -7.05
CA LYS A 144 0.64 23.52 -6.53
C LYS A 144 -0.04 22.36 -5.84
N PHE A 145 -0.60 22.63 -4.65
CA PHE A 145 -1.21 21.65 -3.77
C PHE A 145 -2.72 21.88 -3.67
N ASP A 146 -3.49 20.80 -3.57
CA ASP A 146 -4.95 20.83 -3.33
C ASP A 146 -5.31 19.66 -2.41
N PHE A 147 -5.85 19.98 -1.23
CA PHE A 147 -6.29 19.02 -0.22
C PHE A 147 -7.81 18.83 -0.31
N ARG A 148 -8.27 17.58 -0.21
CA ARG A 148 -9.70 17.23 -0.25
C ARG A 148 -10.02 16.19 0.84
N PRO A 149 -10.77 16.55 1.90
CA PRO A 149 -11.23 17.91 2.24
C PRO A 149 -10.06 18.86 2.57
N ALA A 150 -10.33 20.18 2.61
CA ALA A 150 -9.31 21.20 2.91
C ALA A 150 -9.07 21.38 4.42
N ALA A 151 -10.10 21.12 5.23
CA ALA A 151 -10.03 20.98 6.68
C ALA A 151 -10.72 19.67 7.08
N LEU A 152 -10.29 19.06 8.18
CA LEU A 152 -10.78 17.78 8.67
C LEU A 152 -11.10 17.89 10.16
N ALA A 153 -12.32 17.56 10.58
CA ALA A 153 -12.63 17.36 11.99
C ALA A 153 -12.45 15.88 12.35
N LEU A 154 -11.88 15.59 13.53
CA LEU A 154 -11.72 14.24 14.07
C LEU A 154 -12.11 14.21 15.56
N GLU A 155 -12.97 13.28 15.90
CA GLU A 155 -13.22 12.88 17.29
C GLU A 155 -12.01 12.14 17.89
N PRO A 156 -11.84 12.15 19.23
CA PRO A 156 -10.85 11.33 19.92
C PRO A 156 -10.89 9.86 19.49
N GLY A 157 -9.74 9.35 19.05
CA GLY A 157 -9.57 7.98 18.54
C GLY A 157 -9.95 7.79 17.06
N GLU A 158 -10.62 8.77 16.43
CA GLU A 158 -11.05 8.71 15.03
C GLU A 158 -9.85 8.79 14.06
N SER A 159 -10.02 8.21 12.88
CA SER A 159 -9.05 8.29 11.78
C SER A 159 -9.76 8.55 10.46
N ALA A 160 -9.21 9.42 9.62
CA ALA A 160 -9.73 9.69 8.29
C ALA A 160 -8.62 9.90 7.25
N GLU A 161 -8.98 9.76 5.97
CA GLU A 161 -8.07 10.00 4.85
C GLU A 161 -8.34 11.36 4.19
N VAL A 162 -7.28 12.12 3.92
CA VAL A 162 -7.32 13.33 3.10
C VAL A 162 -6.56 13.09 1.80
N VAL A 163 -7.17 13.46 0.68
CA VAL A 163 -6.55 13.35 -0.64
C VAL A 163 -5.74 14.61 -0.92
N LEU A 164 -4.42 14.47 -1.00
CA LEU A 164 -3.52 15.52 -1.47
C LEU A 164 -3.24 15.34 -2.97
N ARG A 165 -3.54 16.36 -3.76
CA ARG A 165 -3.16 16.47 -5.18
C ARG A 165 -2.01 17.46 -5.33
N VAL A 166 -0.94 17.01 -5.97
CA VAL A 166 0.26 17.80 -6.28
C VAL A 166 0.31 18.02 -7.79
N ARG A 167 0.65 19.22 -8.26
CA ARG A 167 0.78 19.53 -9.69
C ARG A 167 1.96 20.46 -9.96
N THR A 168 2.81 20.12 -10.90
CA THR A 168 3.88 21.02 -11.38
C THR A 168 3.35 22.10 -12.32
N GLY A 169 4.00 23.26 -12.34
CA GLY A 169 3.69 24.36 -13.26
C GLY A 169 3.83 23.99 -14.74
N ALA A 170 4.95 23.34 -15.11
CA ALA A 170 5.31 22.98 -16.48
C ALA A 170 5.73 21.50 -16.62
N PRO A 171 5.55 20.87 -17.80
CA PRO A 171 6.04 19.52 -18.07
C PRO A 171 7.54 19.48 -18.38
N VAL A 172 8.23 18.41 -17.97
CA VAL A 172 9.56 18.05 -18.46
C VAL A 172 9.41 17.29 -19.78
N TRP A 173 9.93 17.83 -20.88
CA TRP A 173 9.76 17.22 -22.21
C TRP A 173 10.73 16.08 -22.48
N PHE A 174 12.01 16.27 -22.15
CA PHE A 174 13.12 15.34 -22.36
C PHE A 174 14.11 15.41 -21.19
N GLY A 175 15.00 14.43 -21.05
CA GLY A 175 16.09 14.43 -20.07
C GLY A 175 15.85 13.46 -18.90
N SER A 176 16.47 13.74 -17.76
CA SER A 176 16.37 12.93 -16.54
C SER A 176 15.13 13.30 -15.71
N PRO A 177 14.59 12.38 -14.88
CA PRO A 177 13.52 12.72 -13.93
C PRO A 177 13.98 13.78 -12.90
N VAL A 178 13.11 14.72 -12.58
CA VAL A 178 13.34 15.78 -11.58
C VAL A 178 12.62 15.40 -10.29
N THR A 179 13.26 15.54 -9.13
CA THR A 179 12.63 15.24 -7.82
C THR A 179 12.29 16.54 -7.11
N TRP A 180 11.04 16.64 -6.66
CA TRP A 180 10.49 17.76 -5.91
C TRP A 180 10.12 17.29 -4.49
N PRO A 181 10.99 17.50 -3.49
CA PRO A 181 10.67 17.24 -2.10
C PRO A 181 9.78 18.35 -1.54
N PHE A 182 8.82 17.99 -0.69
CA PHE A 182 7.97 18.91 0.04
C PHE A 182 7.55 18.29 1.38
N THR A 183 7.22 19.13 2.35
CA THR A 183 6.63 18.71 3.62
C THR A 183 5.15 19.08 3.67
N VAL A 184 4.39 18.34 4.47
CA VAL A 184 3.02 18.70 4.85
C VAL A 184 2.99 18.83 6.37
N GLU A 185 2.71 20.03 6.84
CA GLU A 185 2.40 20.28 8.24
C GLU A 185 0.89 20.04 8.47
N VAL A 186 0.57 19.34 9.55
CA VAL A 186 -0.80 19.08 10.00
C VAL A 186 -0.95 19.81 11.33
N ALA A 187 -1.72 20.89 11.32
CA ALA A 187 -1.89 21.78 12.47
C ALA A 187 -3.38 21.96 12.79
N ASP A 188 -3.68 22.42 14.00
CA ASP A 188 -5.04 22.79 14.36
C ASP A 188 -5.51 23.96 13.47
N ALA A 189 -6.58 23.75 12.72
CA ALA A 189 -7.29 24.82 12.03
C ALA A 189 -8.09 25.61 13.06
N ALA A 190 -7.43 26.59 13.70
CA ALA A 190 -8.07 27.54 14.59
C ALA A 190 -9.29 28.18 13.92
N GLU A 191 -10.41 28.27 14.64
CA GLU A 191 -11.57 29.05 14.17
C GLU A 191 -11.25 30.55 14.32
N GLY A 192 -10.68 31.13 13.26
CA GLY A 192 -10.38 32.55 13.18
C GLY A 192 -10.06 32.97 11.75
N ASP A 193 -10.96 33.71 11.11
CA ASP A 193 -10.65 34.47 9.89
C ASP A 193 -9.69 35.61 10.26
N GLY A 194 -8.38 35.35 10.18
CA GLY A 194 -7.34 36.34 10.44
C GLY A 194 -5.92 35.79 10.30
N GLU A 195 -5.07 36.54 9.60
CA GLU A 195 -3.65 36.21 9.39
C GLU A 195 -2.82 36.18 10.71
N ASP A 196 -3.39 36.69 11.81
CA ASP A 196 -2.76 36.79 13.13
C ASP A 196 -2.80 35.50 13.99
N ALA A 197 -3.36 34.40 13.50
CA ALA A 197 -3.42 33.13 14.23
C ALA A 197 -2.12 32.32 14.18
N ALA A 198 -1.29 32.54 13.15
CA ALA A 198 -0.08 31.76 12.89
C ALA A 198 1.08 32.03 13.88
N GLU A 199 1.07 33.15 14.60
CA GLU A 199 2.17 33.56 15.49
C GLU A 199 2.00 33.14 16.98
N ARG A 200 0.96 32.38 17.35
CA ARG A 200 0.69 32.04 18.78
C ARG A 200 0.59 30.55 19.11
N ALA A 201 1.04 29.67 18.23
CA ALA A 201 1.31 28.29 18.60
C ALA A 201 2.82 28.10 18.75
N GLU A 202 3.31 27.93 19.99
CA GLU A 202 4.62 27.31 20.17
C GLU A 202 4.60 25.92 19.48
N PRO A 203 5.67 25.51 18.77
CA PRO A 203 5.70 24.24 18.06
C PRO A 203 5.76 23.08 19.05
N ASP A 204 4.60 22.66 19.51
CA ASP A 204 4.38 21.50 20.37
C ASP A 204 5.01 20.26 19.68
N PRO A 205 6.02 19.59 20.29
CA PRO A 205 6.89 18.61 19.61
C PRO A 205 6.19 17.35 19.08
N VAL A 206 4.88 17.25 19.25
CA VAL A 206 3.99 16.20 18.75
C VAL A 206 3.73 16.31 17.23
N ARG A 207 4.09 17.43 16.59
CA ARG A 207 3.70 17.78 15.20
C ARG A 207 4.84 17.68 14.19
N ALA A 208 5.51 16.52 14.10
CA ALA A 208 6.59 16.33 13.13
C ALA A 208 6.08 16.50 11.67
N PRO A 209 6.73 17.34 10.83
CA PRO A 209 6.28 17.59 9.47
C PRO A 209 6.45 16.35 8.59
N LEU A 210 5.44 16.07 7.76
CA LEU A 210 5.39 14.87 6.95
C LEU A 210 6.15 15.05 5.64
N GLU A 211 7.35 14.46 5.54
CA GLU A 211 8.20 14.50 4.34
C GLU A 211 7.65 13.64 3.19
N VAL A 212 7.54 14.22 1.99
CA VAL A 212 6.97 13.60 0.80
C VAL A 212 7.73 14.04 -0.46
N GLU A 213 7.80 13.18 -1.48
CA GLU A 213 8.44 13.48 -2.77
C GLU A 213 7.49 13.30 -3.97
N PHE A 214 7.53 14.27 -4.89
CA PHE A 214 7.01 14.12 -6.25
C PHE A 214 8.14 14.05 -7.28
N VAL A 215 8.23 12.94 -8.01
CA VAL A 215 9.24 12.72 -9.06
C VAL A 215 8.60 12.97 -10.43
N GLN A 216 8.98 14.08 -11.05
CA GLN A 216 8.54 14.42 -12.40
C GLN A 216 9.32 13.62 -13.44
N ILE A 217 8.64 12.76 -14.19
CA ILE A 217 9.22 12.01 -15.32
C ILE A 217 9.10 12.79 -16.64
N PRO A 218 10.08 12.69 -17.55
CA PRO A 218 9.99 13.28 -18.88
C PRO A 218 8.84 12.65 -19.69
N ILE A 219 8.19 13.45 -20.55
CA ILE A 219 7.12 12.95 -21.44
C ILE A 219 7.69 12.09 -22.56
N PHE A 220 8.82 12.49 -23.15
CA PHE A 220 9.43 11.80 -24.28
C PHE A 220 10.83 11.28 -23.93
N PRO A 221 11.19 10.06 -24.39
CA PRO A 221 12.53 9.54 -24.20
C PRO A 221 13.53 10.27 -25.11
N THR A 222 14.76 10.45 -24.63
CA THR A 222 15.80 11.21 -25.35
C THR A 222 16.18 10.61 -26.72
N TRP A 223 16.03 9.29 -26.91
CA TRP A 223 16.27 8.64 -28.21
C TRP A 223 15.32 9.13 -29.31
N LEU A 224 14.14 9.65 -28.96
CA LEU A 224 13.20 10.19 -29.95
C LEU A 224 13.79 11.39 -30.70
N LEU A 225 14.64 12.19 -30.03
CA LEU A 225 15.36 13.30 -30.67
C LEU A 225 16.37 12.79 -31.72
N ALA A 226 17.05 11.67 -31.43
CA ALA A 226 17.99 11.05 -32.38
C ALA A 226 17.26 10.48 -33.61
N VAL A 227 16.09 9.85 -33.41
CA VAL A 227 15.24 9.37 -34.51
C VAL A 227 14.67 10.54 -35.33
N LEU A 228 14.22 11.61 -34.69
CA LEU A 228 13.75 12.81 -35.37
C LEU A 228 14.87 13.46 -36.22
N ALA A 229 16.09 13.54 -35.67
CA ALA A 229 17.26 14.03 -36.40
C ALA A 229 17.63 13.12 -37.60
N ALA A 230 17.58 11.80 -37.43
CA ALA A 230 17.83 10.85 -38.51
C ALA A 230 16.77 10.94 -39.63
N LEU A 231 15.50 11.07 -39.28
CA LEU A 231 14.41 11.30 -40.24
C LEU A 231 14.57 12.62 -40.99
N LEU A 232 14.97 13.70 -40.29
CA LEU A 232 15.26 14.98 -40.92
C LEU A 232 16.46 14.89 -41.86
N ALA A 233 17.52 14.19 -41.48
CA ALA A 233 18.69 13.95 -42.34
C ALA A 233 18.34 13.14 -43.60
N LEU A 234 17.53 12.08 -43.47
CA LEU A 234 17.01 11.30 -44.60
C LEU A 234 16.14 12.16 -45.52
N LEU A 235 15.29 13.02 -44.97
CA LEU A 235 14.44 13.94 -45.73
C LEU A 235 15.28 14.98 -46.50
N LEU A 236 16.30 15.56 -45.86
CA LEU A 236 17.24 16.46 -46.52
C LEU A 236 18.04 15.75 -47.62
N ALA A 237 18.53 14.53 -47.37
CA ALA A 237 19.23 13.72 -48.38
C ALA A 237 18.33 13.37 -49.57
N TRP A 238 17.06 13.04 -49.33
CA TRP A 238 16.07 12.83 -50.39
C TRP A 238 15.86 14.10 -51.23
N PHE A 239 15.71 15.27 -50.60
CA PHE A 239 15.50 16.52 -51.32
C PHE A 239 16.75 17.03 -52.06
N MET A 240 17.96 16.81 -51.52
CA MET A 240 19.22 17.29 -52.12
C MET A 240 19.85 16.33 -53.14
N LEU A 241 19.81 15.01 -52.91
CA LEU A 241 20.46 14.03 -53.79
C LEU A 241 19.46 13.34 -54.72
N VAL A 242 18.36 12.83 -54.17
CA VAL A 242 17.45 11.96 -54.92
C VAL A 242 16.51 12.76 -55.82
N ARG A 243 15.91 13.84 -55.32
CA ARG A 243 14.97 14.68 -56.08
C ARG A 243 15.55 15.29 -57.37
N PRO A 244 16.80 15.80 -57.44
CA PRO A 244 17.38 16.24 -58.71
C PRO A 244 17.71 15.07 -59.65
N ALA A 245 18.20 13.94 -59.14
CA ALA A 245 18.49 12.75 -59.95
C ALA A 245 17.23 12.14 -60.58
N VAL A 246 16.14 12.00 -59.82
CA VAL A 246 14.84 11.53 -60.33
C VAL A 246 14.25 12.51 -61.37
N ARG A 247 14.61 13.80 -61.30
CA ARG A 247 14.23 14.80 -62.32
C ARG A 247 15.09 14.72 -63.59
N SER A 248 16.35 14.28 -63.52
CA SER A 248 17.15 14.05 -64.73
C SER A 248 16.70 12.77 -65.43
N THR A 249 16.56 11.67 -64.69
CA THR A 249 16.16 10.37 -65.28
C THR A 249 14.74 10.40 -65.82
N ALA A 250 13.81 11.12 -65.20
CA ALA A 250 12.47 11.34 -65.77
C ALA A 250 12.48 12.23 -67.03
N LYS A 251 13.46 13.14 -67.17
CA LYS A 251 13.67 13.91 -68.42
C LYS A 251 14.29 13.03 -69.50
N GLU A 252 15.36 12.30 -69.18
CA GLU A 252 16.04 11.40 -70.12
C GLU A 252 15.10 10.28 -70.61
N ALA A 253 14.23 9.75 -69.75
CA ALA A 253 13.19 8.79 -70.15
C ALA A 253 12.09 9.43 -71.03
N ALA A 254 11.73 10.69 -70.79
CA ALA A 254 10.79 11.42 -71.65
C ALA A 254 11.42 11.75 -73.02
N ASP A 255 12.69 12.15 -73.05
CA ASP A 255 13.42 12.46 -74.28
C ASP A 255 13.67 11.18 -75.11
N GLN A 256 13.98 10.04 -74.48
CA GLN A 256 14.03 8.73 -75.16
C GLN A 256 12.66 8.28 -75.70
N ALA A 257 11.57 8.55 -74.98
CA ALA A 257 10.22 8.26 -75.46
C ALA A 257 9.80 9.14 -76.66
N VAL A 258 10.40 10.34 -76.81
CA VAL A 258 10.20 11.20 -77.99
C VAL A 258 11.05 10.74 -79.19
N GLN A 259 12.27 10.25 -78.98
CA GLN A 259 13.12 9.75 -80.06
C GLN A 259 12.61 8.43 -80.68
N ASN A 260 11.98 7.55 -79.89
CA ASN A 260 11.44 6.27 -80.35
C ASN A 260 10.06 6.37 -81.04
N ARG A 261 9.77 7.47 -81.73
CA ARG A 261 8.50 7.70 -82.44
C ARG A 261 8.72 7.76 -83.97
N PRO A 262 8.55 6.63 -84.70
CA PRO A 262 8.56 6.65 -86.16
C PRO A 262 7.38 7.49 -86.66
N THR A 263 7.66 8.46 -87.54
CA THR A 263 6.62 9.26 -88.20
C THR A 263 6.45 8.72 -89.64
N PRO A 264 5.21 8.47 -90.11
CA PRO A 264 4.99 7.57 -91.26
C PRO A 264 4.95 8.25 -92.63
N ALA A 265 5.51 7.55 -93.64
CA ALA A 265 5.17 7.56 -95.07
C ALA A 265 5.92 6.38 -95.74
N GLY A 266 5.39 5.60 -96.68
CA GLY A 266 4.05 5.51 -97.27
C GLY A 266 4.15 5.04 -98.74
N ALA A 267 3.37 4.01 -99.14
CA ALA A 267 3.20 3.52 -100.53
C ALA A 267 4.45 2.95 -101.26
N ASP A 268 4.42 1.94 -102.14
CA ASP A 268 3.33 1.13 -102.73
C ASP A 268 3.84 -0.29 -103.15
N GLU A 269 2.89 -1.20 -103.46
CA GLU A 269 2.91 -2.32 -104.44
C GLU A 269 4.24 -3.00 -104.85
N ASN A 270 4.40 -4.32 -105.03
CA ASN A 270 3.51 -5.50 -105.12
C ASN A 270 4.43 -6.77 -105.00
N ALA A 271 4.03 -8.05 -104.93
CA ALA A 271 2.75 -8.78 -105.03
C ALA A 271 2.89 -10.20 -104.38
N GLN A 272 1.89 -11.06 -104.64
CA GLN A 272 1.93 -12.54 -104.74
C GLN A 272 1.68 -13.40 -103.48
N ALA A 273 0.62 -14.20 -103.59
CA ALA A 273 0.12 -15.24 -102.67
C ALA A 273 -0.22 -16.50 -103.53
N PRO A 274 -0.77 -17.63 -103.01
CA PRO A 274 -1.13 -17.97 -101.63
C PRO A 274 -0.66 -19.39 -101.16
N GLY A 275 -0.94 -19.75 -99.90
CA GLY A 275 -0.78 -21.13 -99.38
C GLY A 275 -1.55 -21.33 -98.07
N ALA A 276 -2.31 -22.42 -97.94
CA ALA A 276 -3.36 -22.60 -96.91
C ALA A 276 -3.03 -23.62 -95.80
N GLY A 277 -3.81 -23.56 -94.70
CA GLY A 277 -3.85 -24.54 -93.60
C GLY A 277 -3.34 -23.97 -92.26
N GLY A 278 -3.90 -24.30 -91.10
CA GLY A 278 -5.01 -25.21 -90.76
C GLY A 278 -4.94 -25.56 -89.26
N ALA A 279 -6.04 -25.44 -88.52
CA ALA A 279 -6.08 -25.48 -87.05
C ALA A 279 -5.62 -26.80 -86.38
N ASN A 280 -5.06 -26.74 -85.15
CA ASN A 280 -5.78 -27.22 -83.94
C ASN A 280 -5.09 -26.95 -82.57
N GLN A 281 -5.93 -27.03 -81.54
CA GLN A 281 -5.74 -26.90 -80.07
C GLN A 281 -5.24 -28.21 -79.39
N PRO A 282 -5.23 -28.41 -78.03
CA PRO A 282 -5.16 -27.50 -76.85
C PRO A 282 -4.26 -28.00 -75.67
N GLY A 283 -4.22 -27.22 -74.57
CA GLY A 283 -4.09 -27.72 -73.17
C GLY A 283 -2.74 -27.47 -72.49
N GLY A 284 -2.62 -27.17 -71.19
CA GLY A 284 -3.57 -26.82 -70.11
C GLY A 284 -2.76 -26.07 -69.02
N GLY A 285 -3.26 -25.55 -67.90
CA GLY A 285 -4.55 -25.66 -67.21
C GLY A 285 -4.30 -25.60 -65.69
N GLY A 286 -4.72 -24.53 -65.00
CA GLY A 286 -4.50 -24.38 -63.55
C GLY A 286 -5.05 -23.05 -63.01
N LYS A 287 -6.13 -23.11 -62.22
CA LYS A 287 -6.84 -21.95 -61.66
C LYS A 287 -6.75 -21.92 -60.12
N SER A 288 -6.84 -20.73 -59.53
CA SER A 288 -7.32 -20.47 -58.15
C SER A 288 -8.88 -20.46 -58.10
N PRO A 289 -9.63 -20.10 -57.02
CA PRO A 289 -9.24 -19.73 -55.63
C PRO A 289 -10.22 -20.20 -54.47
N GLN A 290 -9.93 -19.79 -53.22
CA GLN A 290 -10.90 -19.34 -52.16
C GLN A 290 -11.66 -20.41 -51.29
N PRO A 291 -12.52 -20.04 -50.30
CA PRO A 291 -12.18 -19.75 -48.89
C PRO A 291 -12.87 -20.66 -47.84
N GLY A 292 -12.70 -20.38 -46.53
CA GLY A 292 -13.53 -20.93 -45.45
C GLY A 292 -13.77 -19.94 -44.27
N THR A 293 -15.02 -19.81 -43.83
CA THR A 293 -15.48 -18.97 -42.70
C THR A 293 -16.55 -19.68 -41.86
N GLY A 294 -16.69 -19.27 -40.59
CA GLY A 294 -17.71 -19.75 -39.63
C GLY A 294 -17.16 -20.80 -38.65
N GLY A 295 -17.62 -20.93 -37.39
CA GLY A 295 -18.60 -20.20 -36.57
C GLY A 295 -18.56 -20.86 -35.17
N GLY A 296 -18.64 -20.14 -34.04
CA GLY A 296 -19.90 -19.71 -33.43
C GLY A 296 -20.36 -20.66 -32.30
N GLY A 297 -20.38 -20.21 -31.04
CA GLY A 297 -20.87 -20.97 -29.89
C GLY A 297 -20.67 -20.22 -28.56
N ALA A 298 -21.73 -20.06 -27.76
CA ALA A 298 -21.77 -19.14 -26.61
C ALA A 298 -22.38 -19.78 -25.34
N GLY A 299 -22.10 -19.17 -24.18
CA GLY A 299 -22.64 -19.56 -22.85
C GLY A 299 -21.62 -19.30 -21.74
N ALA A 300 -21.46 -18.09 -21.18
CA ALA A 300 -22.35 -17.33 -20.30
C ALA A 300 -22.22 -17.71 -18.80
N GLY A 301 -21.66 -16.80 -18.00
CA GLY A 301 -21.54 -16.86 -16.54
C GLY A 301 -20.74 -15.63 -16.05
N ALA A 302 -21.32 -14.80 -15.18
CA ALA A 302 -20.87 -13.42 -14.95
C ALA A 302 -20.00 -13.21 -13.70
N GLY A 303 -19.16 -12.17 -13.72
CA GLY A 303 -18.42 -11.66 -12.56
C GLY A 303 -17.50 -10.50 -12.96
N ALA A 304 -17.87 -9.26 -12.60
CA ALA A 304 -17.14 -8.06 -13.02
C ALA A 304 -15.95 -7.73 -12.11
N GLY A 305 -14.86 -7.19 -12.68
CA GLY A 305 -13.66 -6.76 -11.93
C GLY A 305 -12.52 -6.32 -12.83
N SER A 306 -12.65 -5.17 -13.49
CA SER A 306 -11.65 -4.65 -14.45
C SER A 306 -10.43 -4.01 -13.78
N GLY A 307 -9.20 -4.39 -14.16
CA GLY A 307 -8.03 -3.55 -13.84
C GLY A 307 -6.62 -4.17 -13.81
N GLY A 308 -6.35 -5.31 -14.47
CA GLY A 308 -5.01 -5.93 -14.48
C GLY A 308 -4.34 -5.87 -15.86
N VAL A 309 -3.15 -5.24 -15.96
CA VAL A 309 -2.39 -5.17 -17.22
C VAL A 309 -1.55 -6.44 -17.39
N ALA A 310 -1.91 -7.24 -18.41
CA ALA A 310 -1.17 -8.31 -19.09
C ALA A 310 0.11 -8.88 -18.43
N GLY A 311 0.07 -10.16 -18.02
CA GLY A 311 1.27 -11.00 -18.07
C GLY A 311 1.34 -12.28 -17.24
N GLY A 312 0.62 -12.37 -16.12
CA GLY A 312 0.75 -13.53 -15.23
C GLY A 312 -0.43 -13.76 -14.30
N GLN A 313 -0.57 -15.01 -13.87
CA GLN A 313 -1.60 -15.49 -12.95
C GLN A 313 -1.04 -15.42 -11.52
N GLN A 314 -1.85 -15.00 -10.56
CA GLN A 314 -1.49 -15.13 -9.14
C GLN A 314 -1.28 -16.60 -8.79
N SER A 315 -0.19 -16.91 -8.10
CA SER A 315 0.22 -18.26 -7.78
C SER A 315 0.82 -18.32 -6.38
N SER A 316 0.51 -19.38 -5.66
CA SER A 316 1.11 -19.71 -4.38
C SER A 316 1.36 -21.21 -4.26
N ALA A 317 2.36 -21.57 -3.47
CA ALA A 317 2.71 -22.94 -3.16
C ALA A 317 3.07 -23.06 -1.67
N THR A 318 2.86 -24.24 -1.10
CA THR A 318 3.29 -24.56 0.26
C THR A 318 4.28 -25.71 0.21
N ILE A 319 5.42 -25.53 0.86
CA ILE A 319 6.40 -26.57 1.16
C ILE A 319 6.21 -26.90 2.63
N ASP A 320 5.68 -28.09 2.89
CA ASP A 320 5.47 -28.66 4.24
C ASP A 320 6.53 -29.74 4.46
N LEU A 321 7.32 -29.63 5.53
CA LEU A 321 8.50 -30.46 5.76
C LEU A 321 8.54 -30.95 7.21
N GLN A 322 8.70 -32.26 7.39
CA GLN A 322 8.94 -32.89 8.69
C GLN A 322 10.37 -33.42 8.73
N THR A 323 11.15 -33.04 9.75
CA THR A 323 12.59 -33.32 9.84
C THR A 323 12.96 -33.96 11.19
N GLY A 324 13.47 -35.20 11.19
CA GLY A 324 13.90 -35.87 12.41
C GLY A 324 15.03 -35.14 13.14
N GLY A 325 15.05 -35.25 14.48
CA GLY A 325 16.09 -34.65 15.32
C GLY A 325 17.51 -35.07 14.92
N GLY A 326 18.41 -34.09 14.79
CA GLY A 326 19.78 -34.28 14.30
C GLY A 326 19.90 -34.47 12.78
N GLN A 327 18.80 -34.45 12.02
CA GLN A 327 18.82 -34.59 10.56
C GLN A 327 18.74 -33.25 9.85
N THR A 328 19.09 -33.28 8.57
CA THR A 328 18.80 -32.20 7.62
C THR A 328 17.96 -32.77 6.49
N LYS A 329 16.82 -32.13 6.18
CA LYS A 329 15.99 -32.44 5.01
C LYS A 329 15.75 -31.18 4.19
N THR A 330 15.39 -31.38 2.93
CA THR A 330 15.13 -30.29 1.98
C THR A 330 13.81 -30.53 1.27
N GLY A 331 12.87 -29.59 1.40
CA GLY A 331 11.66 -29.50 0.60
C GLY A 331 11.84 -28.49 -0.54
N ALA A 332 11.17 -28.71 -1.68
CA ALA A 332 11.27 -27.82 -2.83
C ALA A 332 9.94 -27.68 -3.59
N TYR A 333 9.72 -26.50 -4.14
CA TYR A 333 8.72 -26.22 -5.17
C TYR A 333 9.43 -25.84 -6.47
N THR A 334 9.20 -26.59 -7.54
CA THR A 334 9.81 -26.35 -8.86
C THR A 334 8.91 -25.49 -9.73
N VAL A 335 9.47 -24.44 -10.35
CA VAL A 335 8.75 -23.61 -11.32
C VAL A 335 8.40 -24.47 -12.56
N PRO A 336 7.13 -24.51 -12.99
CA PRO A 336 6.72 -25.27 -14.17
C PRO A 336 7.47 -24.86 -15.45
N ALA A 337 7.60 -25.81 -16.38
CA ALA A 337 8.18 -25.56 -17.70
C ALA A 337 7.45 -24.42 -18.44
N GLY A 338 8.22 -23.58 -19.14
CA GLY A 338 7.73 -22.40 -19.85
C GLY A 338 7.25 -21.26 -18.95
N LYS A 339 7.50 -21.29 -17.63
CA LYS A 339 7.07 -20.24 -16.69
C LYS A 339 8.24 -19.53 -16.00
N ALA A 340 8.00 -18.29 -15.61
CA ALA A 340 8.78 -17.57 -14.60
C ALA A 340 7.88 -17.26 -13.40
N PHE A 341 8.38 -17.48 -12.18
CA PHE A 341 7.68 -17.15 -10.94
C PHE A 341 8.34 -15.92 -10.31
N GLY A 342 7.64 -14.79 -10.38
CA GLY A 342 7.99 -13.56 -9.67
C GLY A 342 7.46 -13.62 -8.24
N ILE A 343 8.30 -14.08 -7.32
CA ILE A 343 7.96 -14.25 -5.90
C ILE A 343 7.93 -12.88 -5.23
N THR A 344 6.83 -12.57 -4.54
CA THR A 344 6.67 -11.32 -3.78
C THR A 344 6.68 -11.55 -2.28
N ASP A 345 6.22 -12.71 -1.81
CA ASP A 345 6.01 -12.94 -0.37
C ASP A 345 6.35 -14.37 0.03
N ILE A 346 6.87 -14.54 1.24
CA ILE A 346 6.92 -15.83 1.95
C ILE A 346 6.40 -15.70 3.39
N VAL A 347 5.83 -16.78 3.90
CA VAL A 347 5.50 -16.96 5.32
C VAL A 347 6.12 -18.27 5.79
N VAL A 348 6.97 -18.20 6.82
CA VAL A 348 7.64 -19.34 7.44
C VAL A 348 7.01 -19.60 8.80
N ALA A 349 6.59 -20.85 9.06
CA ALA A 349 6.02 -21.25 10.34
C ALA A 349 6.89 -22.32 11.02
N ASN A 350 7.26 -22.05 12.27
CA ASN A 350 7.75 -22.99 13.28
C ASN A 350 6.71 -23.01 14.41
N PHE A 351 5.57 -23.66 14.17
CA PHE A 351 4.44 -23.63 15.11
C PHE A 351 4.64 -24.54 16.34
N GLN A 352 5.55 -25.51 16.26
CA GLN A 352 5.85 -26.45 17.34
C GLN A 352 6.88 -25.91 18.34
N GLY A 353 7.65 -24.88 17.95
CA GLY A 353 8.74 -24.33 18.73
C GLY A 353 9.99 -25.19 18.66
N ASP A 354 10.27 -25.71 17.47
CA ASP A 354 11.47 -26.46 17.09
C ASP A 354 12.75 -25.62 17.27
N GLU A 355 13.87 -26.29 17.51
CA GLU A 355 15.21 -25.70 17.64
C GLU A 355 16.11 -26.18 16.49
N GLY A 356 16.93 -25.29 15.91
CA GLY A 356 17.76 -25.61 14.75
C GLY A 356 17.86 -24.45 13.76
N VAL A 357 18.03 -24.74 12.47
CA VAL A 357 18.07 -23.70 11.43
C VAL A 357 17.25 -24.06 10.20
N VAL A 358 16.56 -23.06 9.64
CA VAL A 358 15.93 -23.12 8.32
C VAL A 358 16.67 -22.18 7.36
N THR A 359 16.99 -22.68 6.17
CA THR A 359 17.57 -21.89 5.07
C THR A 359 16.64 -21.93 3.86
N ILE A 360 16.36 -20.74 3.33
CA ILE A 360 15.44 -20.55 2.19
C ILE A 360 16.24 -20.00 1.01
N SER A 361 16.10 -20.63 -0.15
CA SER A 361 16.79 -20.27 -1.40
C SER A 361 15.81 -20.23 -2.57
N PHE A 362 15.95 -19.24 -3.47
CA PHE A 362 15.20 -19.17 -4.73
C PHE A 362 16.21 -19.33 -5.88
N GLY A 363 16.13 -20.45 -6.60
CA GLY A 363 17.21 -20.90 -7.48
C GLY A 363 18.52 -21.05 -6.69
N ASP A 364 19.63 -20.63 -7.28
CA ASP A 364 20.96 -20.66 -6.64
C ASP A 364 21.15 -19.58 -5.56
N ARG A 365 20.18 -18.67 -5.39
CA ARG A 365 20.31 -17.53 -4.46
C ARG A 365 19.70 -17.85 -3.09
N LYS A 366 20.56 -18.03 -2.09
CA LYS A 366 20.16 -18.03 -0.68
C LYS A 366 19.50 -16.70 -0.32
N ILE A 367 18.26 -16.76 0.18
CA ILE A 367 17.46 -15.60 0.57
C ILE A 367 17.70 -15.27 2.04
N THR A 368 17.59 -16.27 2.91
CA THR A 368 17.80 -16.10 4.35
C THR A 368 18.16 -17.43 5.03
N THR A 369 18.79 -17.35 6.20
CA THR A 369 18.97 -18.45 7.14
C THR A 369 18.50 -17.94 8.50
N ILE A 370 17.57 -18.65 9.15
CA ILE A 370 16.92 -18.25 10.40
C ILE A 370 17.09 -19.40 11.40
N ALA A 371 17.43 -19.08 12.64
CA ALA A 371 17.39 -20.05 13.73
C ALA A 371 15.93 -20.30 14.14
N LEU A 372 15.52 -21.57 14.24
CA LEU A 372 14.12 -21.94 14.44
C LEU A 372 13.56 -21.40 15.75
N GLU A 373 14.38 -21.40 16.80
CA GLU A 373 14.03 -20.95 18.14
C GLU A 373 13.65 -19.46 18.23
N THR A 374 14.05 -18.61 17.27
CA THR A 374 13.81 -17.16 17.32
C THR A 374 12.43 -16.71 16.82
N PHE A 375 11.66 -17.59 16.18
CA PHE A 375 10.34 -17.25 15.64
C PHE A 375 9.30 -18.36 15.86
N ARG A 376 8.04 -18.04 15.56
CA ARG A 376 6.93 -19.02 15.46
C ARG A 376 6.20 -18.88 14.13
N ASN A 377 5.95 -17.65 13.70
CA ASN A 377 5.59 -17.30 12.33
C ASN A 377 6.43 -16.07 11.94
N GLN A 378 6.94 -16.06 10.71
CA GLN A 378 7.72 -14.94 10.17
C GLN A 378 7.31 -14.69 8.71
N ASP A 379 6.90 -13.47 8.39
CA ASP A 379 6.66 -13.03 7.03
C ASP A 379 7.89 -12.31 6.45
N TYR A 380 8.05 -12.38 5.12
CA TYR A 380 8.91 -11.49 4.34
C TYR A 380 8.19 -11.12 3.06
N HIS A 381 8.20 -9.82 2.74
CA HIS A 381 7.56 -9.26 1.54
C HIS A 381 8.57 -8.41 0.74
N TRP A 382 8.48 -8.44 -0.58
CA TRP A 382 9.38 -7.73 -1.50
C TRP A 382 8.62 -6.86 -2.50
N VAL A 383 8.91 -5.56 -2.48
CA VAL A 383 8.36 -4.58 -3.45
C VAL A 383 8.83 -4.86 -4.89
N THR A 384 10.04 -5.40 -5.04
CA THR A 384 10.59 -5.87 -6.32
C THR A 384 10.54 -7.40 -6.33
N PRO A 385 9.70 -8.05 -7.17
CA PRO A 385 9.59 -9.50 -7.19
C PRO A 385 10.92 -10.18 -7.47
N ILE A 386 11.19 -11.27 -6.76
CA ILE A 386 12.35 -12.13 -7.00
C ILE A 386 11.94 -13.15 -8.06
N SER A 387 12.38 -12.93 -9.29
CA SER A 387 12.08 -13.83 -10.41
C SER A 387 12.99 -15.05 -10.39
N ILE A 388 12.39 -16.24 -10.46
CA ILE A 388 13.05 -17.49 -10.84
C ILE A 388 12.36 -18.07 -12.08
N THR A 389 13.11 -18.76 -12.93
CA THR A 389 12.63 -19.30 -14.22
C THR A 389 12.33 -20.80 -14.13
N GLU A 390 11.84 -21.38 -15.22
CA GLU A 390 11.55 -22.81 -15.34
C GLU A 390 12.68 -23.70 -14.80
N SER A 391 12.29 -24.83 -14.20
CA SER A 391 13.19 -25.80 -13.55
C SER A 391 13.99 -25.28 -12.35
N GLN A 392 14.03 -23.98 -12.06
CA GLN A 392 14.54 -23.46 -10.79
C GLN A 392 13.54 -23.75 -9.66
N THR A 393 14.04 -23.80 -8.43
CA THR A 393 13.25 -24.17 -7.25
C THR A 393 13.20 -23.06 -6.21
N VAL A 394 12.04 -22.94 -5.55
CA VAL A 394 12.00 -22.44 -4.16
C VAL A 394 12.38 -23.62 -3.28
N THR A 395 13.40 -23.46 -2.45
CA THR A 395 13.99 -24.53 -1.65
C THR A 395 13.99 -24.14 -0.17
N VAL A 396 13.55 -25.06 0.69
CA VAL A 396 13.57 -24.95 2.15
C VAL A 396 14.40 -26.10 2.69
N GLN A 397 15.56 -25.78 3.25
CA GLN A 397 16.41 -26.75 3.93
C GLN A 397 16.30 -26.52 5.44
N VAL A 398 15.84 -27.55 6.15
CA VAL A 398 15.75 -27.56 7.62
C VAL A 398 16.83 -28.47 8.16
N THR A 399 17.62 -27.95 9.11
CA THR A 399 18.46 -28.74 10.00
C THR A 399 17.82 -28.72 11.39
N CYS A 400 17.11 -29.79 11.73
CA CYS A 400 16.41 -29.94 13.01
C CYS A 400 17.44 -30.32 14.08
N ALA A 401 17.71 -29.43 15.05
CA ALA A 401 18.54 -29.79 16.20
C ALA A 401 17.71 -30.57 17.23
N LYS A 402 16.48 -30.10 17.51
CA LYS A 402 15.58 -30.72 18.48
C LYS A 402 14.11 -30.38 18.18
N PRO A 403 13.22 -31.38 18.05
CA PRO A 403 11.78 -31.16 17.94
C PRO A 403 11.21 -30.41 19.14
N GLY A 404 10.29 -29.50 18.85
CA GLY A 404 9.64 -28.60 19.80
C GLY A 404 8.60 -29.28 20.68
N THR A 405 8.05 -28.51 21.60
CA THR A 405 6.93 -28.92 22.46
C THR A 405 5.76 -27.96 22.27
N PRO A 406 4.77 -28.33 21.44
CA PRO A 406 3.54 -27.56 21.29
C PRO A 406 2.79 -27.36 22.62
N ALA A 407 1.79 -26.47 22.63
CA ALA A 407 0.97 -26.16 23.81
C ALA A 407 0.24 -27.36 24.45
N THR A 408 0.23 -28.52 23.81
CA THR A 408 -0.23 -29.81 24.36
C THR A 408 0.70 -30.41 25.41
N GLY A 409 1.91 -29.86 25.59
CA GLY A 409 2.91 -30.30 26.57
C GLY A 409 3.61 -31.62 26.22
N ARG A 410 3.34 -32.20 25.05
CA ARG A 410 4.01 -33.40 24.54
C ARG A 410 4.99 -32.99 23.45
N GLN A 411 6.27 -33.34 23.62
CA GLN A 411 7.29 -33.07 22.60
C GLN A 411 6.96 -33.82 21.30
N ALA A 412 7.20 -33.16 20.17
CA ALA A 412 7.06 -33.76 18.85
C ALA A 412 8.16 -34.81 18.57
N GLN A 413 7.93 -35.64 17.55
CA GLN A 413 8.89 -36.69 17.14
C GLN A 413 9.89 -36.21 16.07
N GLU A 414 9.46 -35.27 15.24
CA GLU A 414 10.25 -34.58 14.21
C GLU A 414 9.95 -33.07 14.33
N CYS A 415 10.89 -32.21 13.93
CA CYS A 415 10.59 -30.80 13.70
C CYS A 415 9.61 -30.68 12.52
N HIS A 416 8.75 -29.66 12.50
CA HIS A 416 7.72 -29.49 11.47
C HIS A 416 7.56 -28.04 11.03
N GLU A 417 8.16 -27.73 9.89
CA GLU A 417 8.23 -26.41 9.30
C GLU A 417 7.38 -26.29 8.03
N VAL A 418 6.72 -25.16 7.89
CA VAL A 418 5.89 -24.85 6.72
C VAL A 418 6.34 -23.53 6.10
N LEU A 419 6.72 -23.55 4.81
CA LEU A 419 6.89 -22.35 4.00
C LEU A 419 5.70 -22.21 3.06
N ASN A 420 4.93 -21.13 3.18
CA ASN A 420 4.12 -20.65 2.07
C ASN A 420 4.94 -19.64 1.25
N VAL A 421 4.86 -19.75 -0.08
CA VAL A 421 5.45 -18.79 -1.03
C VAL A 421 4.36 -18.32 -2.00
N SER A 422 4.32 -17.02 -2.29
CA SER A 422 3.34 -16.45 -3.22
C SER A 422 3.91 -15.34 -4.10
N GLY A 423 3.21 -15.09 -5.21
CA GLY A 423 3.60 -14.10 -6.21
C GLY A 423 2.83 -14.28 -7.51
N VAL A 424 3.49 -13.98 -8.63
CA VAL A 424 2.90 -14.04 -9.98
C VAL A 424 3.67 -15.01 -10.86
N LEU A 425 2.95 -15.98 -11.43
CA LEU A 425 3.47 -16.91 -12.42
C LEU A 425 3.12 -16.41 -13.82
N SER A 426 4.15 -16.05 -14.61
CA SER A 426 4.02 -15.58 -15.99
C SER A 426 4.63 -16.56 -16.98
N ASP A 427 4.25 -16.48 -18.25
CA ASP A 427 4.95 -17.21 -19.32
C ASP A 427 6.38 -16.65 -19.50
N LEU A 428 7.35 -17.55 -19.71
CA LEU A 428 8.66 -17.20 -20.27
C LEU A 428 8.45 -16.72 -21.71
N ARG A 429 9.07 -15.59 -22.07
CA ARG A 429 9.05 -14.99 -23.40
C ARG A 429 10.40 -15.12 -24.10
#